data_AF-A0A974VN62-F1
#
_entry.id   AF-A0A974VN62-F1
#
_cell.length_a   1.000
_cell.length_b   1.000
_cell.length_c   1.000
_cell.angle_alpha   90.00
_cell.angle_beta   90.00
_cell.angle_gamma   90.00
#
_symmetry.space_group_name_H-M   'P 1'
#
loop_
_entity.id
_entity.type
_entity.pdbx_description
1 polymer ?
#
loop_
_entity_poly.entity_id
_entity_poly.type
_entity_poly.pdbx_seq_one_letter_code
_entity_poly.pdbx_strand_id
1 'polypeptide(L)' 'MSDSMTIAETAVYLGVNEFSVMSWFGEDALAQDESAPGIRFTRASVEALKEALYERTSASAGLLRDFHAHQSGH' A
#
# COMPACT_ATOMS: atom_id res chain seq x y z
N MET A 1 18.07 13.57 -5.91
CA MET A 1 16.72 13.58 -5.32
C MET A 1 16.74 12.58 -4.20
N SER A 2 16.28 12.92 -3.00
CA SER A 2 16.23 11.95 -1.89
C SER A 2 15.28 10.82 -2.28
N ASP A 3 15.77 9.58 -2.29
CA ASP A 3 15.00 8.39 -2.71
C ASP A 3 14.06 7.86 -1.61
N SER A 4 13.82 8.67 -0.59
CA SER A 4 13.07 8.28 0.59
C SER A 4 11.98 9.28 0.95
N MET A 5 10.86 8.75 1.46
CA MET A 5 9.62 9.47 1.75
C MET A 5 9.30 9.39 3.23
N THR A 6 8.82 10.48 3.81
CA THR A 6 8.30 10.50 5.19
C THR A 6 6.96 9.76 5.29
N ILE A 7 6.51 9.49 6.52
CA ILE A 7 5.18 8.91 6.78
C ILE A 7 4.06 9.71 6.09
N ALA A 8 4.09 11.04 6.20
CA ALA A 8 3.10 11.91 5.59
C ALA A 8 3.12 11.83 4.05
N GLU A 9 4.30 11.82 3.44
CA GLU A 9 4.44 11.70 1.99
C GLU A 9 3.98 10.34 1.47
N THR A 10 4.31 9.26 2.17
CA THR A 10 3.84 7.91 1.85
C THR A 10 2.32 7.80 1.96
N ALA A 11 1.73 8.39 3.01
CA ALA A 11 0.28 8.41 3.20
C ALA A 11 -0.42 9.12 2.04
N VAL A 12 0.07 10.30 1.64
CA VAL A 12 -0.43 11.06 0.49
C VAL A 12 -0.27 10.26 -0.82
N TYR A 13 0.89 9.64 -1.03
CA TYR A 13 1.19 8.90 -2.25
C TYR A 13 0.31 7.65 -2.44
N LEU A 14 0.02 6.95 -1.34
CA LEU A 14 -0.82 5.75 -1.34
C LEU A 14 -2.32 6.07 -1.20
N GLY A 15 -2.69 7.33 -0.92
CA GLY A 15 -4.08 7.73 -0.70
C GLY A 15 -4.68 7.15 0.59
N VAL A 16 -3.86 7.01 1.63
CA VAL A 16 -4.24 6.45 2.93
C VAL A 16 -3.91 7.43 4.06
N ASN A 17 -4.26 7.07 5.30
CA ASN A 17 -3.87 7.85 6.47
C ASN A 17 -2.49 7.40 7.03
N GLU A 18 -1.86 8.28 7.81
CA GLU A 18 -0.54 8.02 8.41
C GLU A 18 -0.53 6.83 9.39
N PHE A 19 -1.66 6.53 10.03
CA PHE A 19 -1.78 5.39 10.93
C PHE A 19 -1.64 4.06 10.18
N SER A 20 -2.23 3.94 8.99
CA SER A 20 -2.06 2.76 8.12
C SER A 20 -0.60 2.57 7.72
N VAL A 21 0.10 3.66 7.40
CA VAL A 21 1.54 3.61 7.08
C VAL A 21 2.37 3.13 8.27
N MET A 22 2.09 3.64 9.48
CA MET A 22 2.76 3.18 10.71
C MET A 22 2.46 1.71 11.03
N SER A 23 1.23 1.25 10.80
CA SER A 23 0.86 -0.16 10.97
C SER A 23 1.68 -1.06 10.05
N TRP A 24 1.76 -0.72 8.76
CA TRP A 24 2.53 -1.50 7.78
C TRP A 24 4.02 -1.50 8.05
N PHE A 25 4.55 -0.38 8.57
CA PHE A 25 5.93 -0.34 9.04
C PHE A 25 6.16 -1.30 10.21
N GLY A 26 5.22 -1.37 11.18
CA GLY A 26 5.28 -2.34 12.27
C GLY A 26 5.14 -3.81 11.84
N GLU A 27 4.59 -4.06 10.66
CA GLU A 27 4.43 -5.39 10.05
C GLU A 27 5.55 -5.75 9.06
N ASP A 28 6.63 -4.96 8.98
CA ASP A 28 7.76 -5.15 8.05
C ASP A 28 7.37 -5.05 6.56
N ALA A 29 6.20 -4.47 6.25
CA ALA A 29 5.72 -4.30 4.87
C ALA A 29 6.32 -3.06 4.18
N LEU A 30 7.03 -2.20 4.92
CA LEU A 30 7.71 -1.01 4.41
C LEU A 30 9.18 -1.00 4.84
N ALA A 31 10.10 -0.89 3.88
CA ALA A 31 11.53 -0.81 4.14
C ALA A 31 11.95 0.64 4.48
N GLN A 32 12.59 0.80 5.64
CA GLN A 32 13.15 2.07 6.10
C GLN A 32 14.46 2.41 5.37
N ASP A 33 14.66 3.68 5.05
CA ASP A 33 15.94 4.24 4.61
C ASP A 33 16.77 4.64 5.84
N GLU A 34 17.65 3.75 6.29
CA GLU A 34 18.53 3.96 7.46
C GLU A 34 19.56 5.07 7.25
N SER A 35 19.79 5.50 6.00
CA SER A 35 20.73 6.59 5.68
C SER A 35 20.16 7.97 5.98
N ALA A 36 18.84 8.06 6.23
CA ALA A 36 18.15 9.31 6.46
C ALA A 36 17.73 9.50 7.92
N PRO A 37 17.74 10.73 8.44
CA PRO A 37 17.27 11.00 9.80
C PRO A 37 15.75 10.78 9.92
N GLY A 38 15.36 10.04 10.95
CA GLY A 38 13.96 9.74 11.28
C GLY A 38 13.40 8.53 10.53
N ILE A 39 12.09 8.31 10.66
CA ILE A 39 11.40 7.24 9.94
C ILE A 39 11.12 7.73 8.51
N ARG A 40 11.86 7.19 7.55
CA ARG A 40 11.66 7.41 6.12
C ARG A 40 11.67 6.09 5.39
N PHE A 41 10.86 5.98 4.35
CA PHE A 41 10.69 4.75 3.58
C PHE A 41 11.34 4.89 2.22
N THR A 42 11.99 3.82 1.75
CA THR A 42 12.53 3.80 0.39
C THR A 42 11.40 3.88 -0.61
N ARG A 43 11.60 4.63 -1.70
CA ARG A 43 10.59 4.77 -2.76
C ARG A 43 10.23 3.41 -3.35
N ALA A 44 11.22 2.56 -3.59
CA ALA A 44 11.01 1.21 -4.13
C ALA A 44 10.04 0.37 -3.26
N SER A 45 10.16 0.43 -1.93
CA SER A 45 9.25 -0.28 -1.04
C SER A 45 7.84 0.29 -1.06
N VAL A 46 7.70 1.62 -1.11
CA VAL A 46 6.38 2.28 -1.22
C VAL A 46 5.70 1.92 -2.54
N GLU A 47 6.46 1.85 -3.65
CA GLU A 47 5.92 1.43 -4.96
C GLU A 47 5.49 -0.03 -4.97
N ALA A 48 6.31 -0.94 -4.41
CA ALA A 48 5.93 -2.34 -4.28
C ALA A 48 4.64 -2.53 -3.46
N LEU A 49 4.49 -1.78 -2.37
CA LEU A 49 3.28 -1.81 -1.55
C LEU A 49 2.07 -1.27 -2.33
N LYS A 50 2.24 -0.19 -3.10
CA LYS A 50 1.18 0.35 -3.96
C LYS A 50 0.66 -0.71 -4.93
N GLU A 51 1.55 -1.42 -5.61
CA GLU A 51 1.18 -2.50 -6.53
C GLU A 51 0.44 -3.63 -5.80
N ALA A 52 0.96 -4.10 -4.66
CA ALA A 52 0.32 -5.13 -3.86
C ALA A 52 -1.11 -4.73 -3.39
N LEU A 53 -1.32 -3.45 -3.07
CA LEU A 53 -2.65 -2.93 -2.73
C LEU A 53 -3.59 -2.94 -3.95
N TYR A 54 -3.11 -2.52 -5.13
CA TYR A 54 -3.89 -2.58 -6.37
C TYR A 54 -4.27 -4.01 -6.74
N GLU A 55 -3.35 -4.97 -6.61
CA GLU A 55 -3.62 -6.38 -6.89
C GLU A 55 -4.66 -6.96 -5.94
N ARG A 56 -4.57 -6.66 -4.63
CA ARG A 56 -5.59 -7.03 -3.64
C ARG A 56 -6.97 -6.47 -3.98
N THR A 57 -7.05 -5.20 -4.36
CA THR A 57 -8.33 -4.57 -4.74
C THR A 57 -8.90 -5.19 -6.03
N SER A 58 -8.05 -5.45 -7.02
CA SER A 58 -8.45 -6.06 -8.29
C SER A 58 -8.98 -7.50 -8.11
N ALA A 59 -8.27 -8.33 -7.34
CA ALA A 59 -8.69 -9.69 -7.03
C ALA A 59 -10.03 -9.72 -6.26
N SER A 60 -10.22 -8.79 -5.32
CA SER A 60 -11.48 -8.67 -4.57
C SER A 60 -12.64 -8.19 -5.44
N ALA A 61 -12.40 -7.25 -6.37
CA ALA A 61 -13.40 -6.79 -7.35
C ALA A 61 -13.81 -7.90 -8.32
N GLY A 62 -12.87 -8.76 -8.74
CA GLY A 62 -13.16 -9.94 -9.55
C GLY A 62 -14.10 -10.91 -8.84
N LEU A 63 -13.83 -11.23 -7.57
CA LEU A 63 -14.64 -12.15 -6.77
C LEU A 63 -16.07 -11.63 -6.52
N LEU A 64 -16.24 -10.34 -6.23
CA LEU A 64 -17.56 -9.73 -6.06
C LEU A 64 -18.40 -9.78 -7.35
N ARG A 65 -17.74 -9.58 -8.49
CA ARG A 65 -18.39 -9.62 -9.80
C ARG A 65 -18.79 -11.04 -10.20
N ASP A 66 -17.95 -12.02 -9.90
CA ASP A 66 -18.23 -13.45 -10.13
C ASP A 66 -19.38 -13.96 -9.23
N PHE A 67 -19.41 -13.55 -7.96
CA PHE A 67 -20.49 -13.88 -7.03
C PHE A 67 -21.84 -13.30 -7.47
N HIS A 68 -21.87 -12.05 -7.94
CA HIS A 68 -23.10 -11.43 -8.46
C HIS A 68 -23.57 -12.07 -9.79
N ALA A 69 -22.63 -12.48 -10.65
CA ALA A 69 -22.95 -13.23 -11.87
C ALA A 69 -23.58 -14.60 -11.56
N HIS A 70 -23.12 -15.28 -10.50
CA HIS A 70 -23.69 -16.56 -10.05
C HIS A 70 -25.10 -16.43 -9.44
N GLN A 71 -25.48 -15.27 -8.88
CA GLN A 71 -26.80 -15.05 -8.29
C GLN A 71 -27.88 -14.63 -9.30
N SER A 72 -27.50 -14.15 -10.48
CA SER A 72 -28.44 -13.59 -11.47
C SER A 72 -28.88 -14.59 -12.55
N GLY A 73 -28.49 -15.86 -12.43
CA GLY A 73 -28.73 -16.92 -13.42
C GLY A 73 -29.72 -17.99 -12.99
N HIS A 74 -30.88 -17.61 -12.44
CA HIS A 74 -31.97 -18.53 -12.08
C HIS A 74 -33.27 -18.16 -12.79
#